data_AF-A0A316FIR2-F1
#
_entry.id   AF-A0A316FIR2-F1
#
_cell.length_a   1.000
_cell.length_b   1.000
_cell.length_c   1.000
_cell.angle_alpha   90.00
_cell.angle_beta   90.00
_cell.angle_gamma   90.00
#
_symmetry.space_group_name_H-M   'P 1'
#
loop_
_entity.id
_entity.type
_entity.pdbx_description
1 polymer ?
#
loop_
_entity_poly.entity_id
_entity_poly.type
_entity_poly.pdbx_seq_one_letter_code
_entity_poly.pdbx_strand_id
1 'polypeptide(L)' 'MAETHVPEAPKKIHGDKLAEAFRDQPDVSRMPRHPAGRKEKAQAVPPAKE' A
#
# COMPACT_ATOMS: atom_id res chain seq x y z
N MET A 1 -26.17 -24.90 -13.38
CA MET A 1 -24.92 -24.36 -13.94
C MET A 1 -24.52 -23.19 -13.07
N ALA A 2 -23.53 -23.36 -12.18
CA ALA A 2 -23.10 -22.28 -11.28
C ALA A 2 -22.10 -21.39 -12.02
N GLU A 3 -22.50 -20.15 -12.32
CA GLU A 3 -21.61 -19.15 -12.89
C GLU A 3 -20.62 -18.71 -11.82
N THR A 4 -19.42 -19.29 -11.86
CA THR A 4 -18.29 -18.87 -11.04
C THR A 4 -17.81 -17.51 -11.53
N HIS A 5 -18.03 -16.47 -10.73
CA HIS A 5 -17.46 -15.13 -10.97
C HIS A 5 -15.95 -15.21 -10.77
N VAL A 6 -15.20 -15.27 -11.88
CA VAL A 6 -13.75 -15.08 -11.85
C VAL A 6 -13.51 -13.58 -11.60
N PRO A 7 -12.81 -13.18 -10.52
CA PRO A 7 -12.50 -11.78 -10.32
C PRO A 7 -11.58 -11.31 -11.46
N GLU A 8 -12.04 -10.31 -12.22
CA GLU A 8 -11.23 -9.64 -13.24
C GLU A 8 -9.89 -9.20 -12.64
N ALA A 9 -8.81 -9.37 -13.41
CA ALA A 9 -7.49 -8.91 -13.00
C ALA A 9 -7.53 -7.40 -12.69
N PRO A 10 -6.83 -6.94 -11.62
CA PRO A 10 -6.87 -5.54 -11.21
C PRO A 10 -6.35 -4.65 -12.34
N LYS A 11 -7.25 -3.81 -12.88
CA LYS A 11 -6.92 -2.86 -13.94
C LYS A 11 -5.99 -1.79 -13.37
N LYS A 12 -4.86 -1.56 -14.05
CA LYS A 12 -3.92 -0.51 -13.67
C LYS A 12 -4.64 0.85 -13.74
N ILE A 13 -4.68 1.56 -12.61
CA ILE A 13 -5.19 2.92 -12.55
C ILE A 13 -4.06 3.93 -12.75
N HIS A 14 -4.41 5.11 -13.26
CA HIS A 14 -3.45 6.18 -13.58
C HIS A 14 -3.06 6.92 -12.30
N GLY A 15 -1.81 7.42 -12.24
CA GLY A 15 -1.27 8.11 -11.06
C GLY A 15 -2.09 9.32 -10.63
N ASP A 16 -2.59 10.11 -11.59
CA ASP A 16 -3.38 11.31 -11.29
C ASP A 16 -4.71 10.95 -10.59
N LYS A 17 -5.32 9.82 -10.98
CA LYS A 17 -6.55 9.31 -10.35
C LYS A 17 -6.31 8.82 -8.93
N LEU A 18 -5.12 8.27 -8.67
CA LEU A 18 -4.70 7.93 -7.31
C LEU A 18 -4.52 9.20 -6.49
N ALA A 19 -3.79 10.20 -7.00
CA ALA A 19 -3.55 11.45 -6.29
C ALA A 19 -4.87 12.18 -5.96
N GLU A 20 -5.85 12.16 -6.86
CA GLU A 20 -7.18 12.71 -6.63
C GLU A 20 -7.96 11.92 -5.56
N ALA A 21 -7.98 10.59 -5.64
CA ALA A 21 -8.71 9.74 -4.70
C ALA A 21 -8.22 9.83 -3.25
N PHE A 22 -6.95 10.18 -3.05
CA PHE A 22 -6.34 10.31 -1.71
C PHE A 22 -6.10 11.77 -1.27
N ARG A 23 -6.53 12.76 -2.05
CA ARG A 23 -6.27 14.19 -1.74
C ARG A 23 -6.86 14.62 -0.40
N ASP A 24 -8.09 14.21 -0.12
CA ASP A 24 -8.84 14.64 1.08
C ASP A 24 -8.81 13.61 2.21
N GLN A 25 -8.02 12.54 2.05
CA GLN A 25 -7.90 11.51 3.07
C GLN A 25 -7.10 12.05 4.27
N PRO A 26 -7.48 11.68 5.51
CA PRO A 26 -6.71 12.06 6.68
C PRO A 26 -5.29 11.52 6.57
N ASP A 27 -4.34 12.26 7.13
CA ASP A 27 -2.93 11.84 7.18
C ASP A 27 -2.81 10.50 7.92
N VAL A 28 -2.76 9.41 7.14
CA VAL A 28 -2.69 8.03 7.64
C VAL A 28 -1.41 7.77 8.45
N SER A 29 -0.40 8.65 8.34
CA SER A 29 0.82 8.56 9.15
C SER A 29 0.57 8.86 10.63
N ARG A 30 -0.49 9.62 10.93
CA ARG A 30 -0.88 10.03 12.29
C ARG A 30 -1.90 9.09 12.93
N MET A 31 -2.49 8.18 12.15
CA MET A 31 -3.45 7.22 12.69
C MET A 31 -2.76 6.23 13.62
N PRO A 32 -3.40 5.82 14.73
CA PRO A 32 -2.89 4.77 15.59
C PRO A 32 -2.59 3.51 14.78
N ARG A 33 -1.33 3.09 14.77
CA ARG A 33 -0.93 1.89 14.04
C ARG A 33 -1.51 0.66 14.72
N HIS A 34 -2.10 -0.24 13.93
CA HIS A 34 -2.58 -1.51 14.45
C HIS A 34 -1.42 -2.29 15.09
N PRO A 35 -1.57 -2.85 16.30
CA PRO A 35 -0.48 -3.47 17.05
C PRO A 35 0.17 -4.67 16.34
N ALA A 36 -0.55 -5.34 15.43
CA ALA A 36 0.00 -6.45 14.63
C ALA A 36 0.95 -6.01 13.49
N GLY A 37 1.14 -4.71 13.27
CA GLY A 37 1.97 -4.17 12.18
C GLY A 37 3.48 -4.13 12.46
N ARG A 38 3.94 -4.56 13.63
CA ARG A 38 5.37 -4.51 14.00
C ARG A 38 6.14 -5.66 13.35
N LYS A 39 6.36 -5.59 12.03
CA LYS A 39 7.45 -6.36 11.40
C LYS A 39 8.72 -5.54 11.55
N GLU A 40 9.47 -5.82 12.61
CA GLU A 40 10.84 -5.37 12.73
C GLU A 40 11.63 -5.88 11.52
N LYS A 41 11.88 -4.99 10.57
CA LYS A 41 13.05 -5.09 9.70
C LYS A 41 13.81 -3.80 9.90
N ALA A 42 14.71 -3.82 10.88
CA ALA A 42 15.87 -2.94 10.86
C ALA A 42 16.58 -3.22 9.53
N GLN A 43 16.39 -2.33 8.56
CA GLN A 43 17.14 -2.39 7.32
C GLN A 43 18.55 -1.95 7.69
N ALA A 44 19.41 -2.92 7.98
CA ALA A 44 20.84 -2.70 8.07
C ALA A 44 21.27 -2.14 6.71
N VAL A 45 21.55 -0.84 6.68
CA VAL A 45 22.19 -0.19 5.54
C VAL A 45 23.56 -0.85 5.40
N PRO A 46 23.89 -1.56 4.32
CA PRO A 46 25.26 -2.01 4.14
C PRO A 46 26.14 -0.78 3.91
N PRO A 47 27.35 -0.71 4.51
CA PRO A 47 28.24 0.42 4.30
C PRO A 47 28.61 0.52 2.81
N ALA A 48 28.54 1.74 2.29
CA ALA A 48 29.00 2.06 0.95
C ALA A 48 30.48 1.68 0.82
N LYS A 49 30.83 0.90 -0.20
CA LYS A 49 32.23 0.66 -0.57
C LYS A 49 32.72 1.87 -1.36
N GLU A 50 33.82 2.44 -0.89
CA GLU A 50 34.67 3.43 -1.57
C GLU A 50 35.51 2.78 -2.66
#